data_AF-A0A2A4TI34-F1
#
_entry.id   AF-A0A2A4TI34-F1
#
_cell.length_a   1.000
_cell.length_b   1.000
_cell.length_c   1.000
_cell.angle_alpha   90.00
_cell.angle_beta   90.00
_cell.angle_gamma   90.00
#
_symmetry.space_group_name_H-M   'P 1'
#
loop_
_entity.id
_entity.type
_entity.pdbx_description
1 polymer ?
#
loop_
_entity_poly.entity_id
_entity_poly.type
_entity_poly.pdbx_seq_one_letter_code
_entity_poly.pdbx_strand_id
1 'polypeptide(L)'
;MTKTVTEIQNLVNQLAEKINAPTCLLPTFSTPIGDATPTIEVDNLGLYNYVISERGYEYERKKTSDLNDILYWIFVSVTFSMASDYELKNRIEEKDCRRIMFSKQEELLGFLNKNWETKERKEHQSILVNNPFDDLSILRATYCGELRAKGLSESEIDKKAFEKYPEQ
;
A
#
# COMPACT_ATOMS: atom_id res chain seq x y z
N MET A 1 -23.20 -18.15 7.10
CA MET A 1 -23.44 -18.21 5.65
C MET A 1 -22.36 -17.39 4.96
N THR A 2 -21.72 -17.95 3.94
CA THR A 2 -20.75 -17.25 3.10
C THR A 2 -21.43 -16.10 2.37
N LYS A 3 -20.74 -14.97 2.25
CA LYS A 3 -21.23 -13.80 1.53
C LYS A 3 -21.03 -13.98 0.03
N THR A 4 -22.03 -13.59 -0.75
CA THR A 4 -21.92 -13.47 -2.20
C THR A 4 -21.01 -12.30 -2.57
N VAL A 5 -20.47 -12.30 -3.79
CA VAL A 5 -19.64 -11.19 -4.31
C VAL A 5 -20.38 -9.85 -4.20
N THR A 6 -21.68 -9.80 -4.52
CA THR A 6 -22.51 -8.60 -4.40
C THR A 6 -22.65 -8.12 -2.96
N GLU A 7 -22.80 -9.03 -1.99
CA GLU A 7 -22.83 -8.64 -0.58
C GLU A 7 -21.47 -8.10 -0.11
N ILE A 8 -20.35 -8.67 -0.57
CA ILE A 8 -19.01 -8.15 -0.27
C ILE A 8 -18.84 -6.75 -0.88
N GLN A 9 -19.26 -6.56 -2.13
CA GLN A 9 -19.22 -5.25 -2.80
C GLN A 9 -19.97 -4.19 -1.99
N ASN A 10 -21.17 -4.50 -1.52
CA ASN A 10 -21.96 -3.59 -0.69
C ASN A 10 -21.26 -3.25 0.63
N LEU A 11 -20.64 -4.23 1.30
CA LEU A 11 -19.86 -4.00 2.52
C LEU A 11 -18.63 -3.12 2.25
N VAL A 12 -17.93 -3.36 1.14
CA VAL A 12 -16.77 -2.55 0.74
C VAL A 12 -17.19 -1.12 0.47
N ASN A 13 -18.30 -0.88 -0.24
CA ASN A 13 -18.81 0.46 -0.47
C ASN A 13 -19.14 1.19 0.84
N GLN A 14 -19.83 0.51 1.78
CA GLN A 14 -20.14 1.09 3.10
C GLN A 14 -18.89 1.44 3.92
N LEU A 15 -17.85 0.62 3.86
CA LEU A 15 -16.58 0.89 4.54
C LEU A 15 -15.79 1.99 3.83
N ALA A 16 -15.79 2.02 2.50
CA ALA A 16 -15.14 3.04 1.70
C ALA A 16 -15.70 4.44 1.99
N GLU A 17 -17.03 4.56 2.11
CA GLU A 17 -17.70 5.81 2.49
C GLU A 17 -17.22 6.36 3.85
N LYS A 18 -16.99 5.49 4.85
CA LYS A 18 -16.55 5.92 6.19
C LYS A 18 -15.21 6.63 6.20
N ILE A 19 -14.33 6.31 5.25
CA ILE A 19 -13.01 6.92 5.13
C ILE A 19 -12.91 7.86 3.92
N ASN A 20 -14.02 8.12 3.23
CA ASN A 20 -14.05 8.87 1.97
C ASN A 20 -13.07 8.33 0.92
N ALA A 21 -12.97 7.00 0.79
CA ALA A 21 -12.09 6.37 -0.19
C ALA A 21 -12.57 6.66 -1.62
N PRO A 22 -11.67 7.14 -2.51
CA PRO A 22 -11.97 7.27 -3.94
C PRO A 22 -12.40 5.92 -4.55
N THR A 23 -13.47 5.93 -5.34
CA THR A 23 -13.99 4.71 -5.98
C THR A 23 -12.99 4.07 -6.94
N CYS A 24 -12.08 4.85 -7.53
CA CYS A 24 -11.02 4.33 -8.40
C CYS A 24 -9.96 3.50 -7.67
N LEU A 25 -9.92 3.52 -6.34
CA LEU A 25 -9.02 2.68 -5.54
C LEU A 25 -9.67 1.36 -5.12
N LEU A 26 -10.99 1.21 -5.32
CA LEU A 26 -11.70 0.00 -4.93
C LEU A 26 -11.41 -1.15 -5.91
N PRO A 27 -11.42 -2.40 -5.44
CA PRO A 27 -11.24 -3.54 -6.32
C PRO A 27 -12.45 -3.70 -7.25
N THR A 28 -12.27 -4.52 -8.28
CA THR A 28 -13.40 -4.99 -9.08
C THR A 28 -14.07 -6.19 -8.43
N PHE A 29 -15.37 -6.33 -8.68
CA PHE A 29 -16.21 -7.43 -8.19
C PHE A 29 -16.77 -8.25 -9.36
N SER A 30 -16.06 -8.20 -10.49
CA SER A 30 -16.47 -8.72 -11.78
C SER A 30 -15.24 -9.24 -12.52
N THR A 31 -15.09 -8.91 -13.81
CA THR A 31 -13.92 -9.27 -14.60
C THR A 31 -12.69 -8.41 -14.24
N PRO A 32 -11.48 -9.01 -14.15
CA PRO A 32 -10.25 -8.25 -14.00
C PRO A 32 -10.03 -7.25 -15.14
N ILE A 33 -9.52 -6.07 -14.82
CA ILE A 33 -9.17 -5.03 -15.80
C ILE A 33 -7.83 -5.34 -16.49
N GLY A 34 -6.91 -5.98 -15.76
CA GLY A 34 -5.57 -6.34 -16.25
C GLY A 34 -4.52 -5.24 -16.07
N ASP A 35 -4.76 -4.29 -15.17
CA ASP A 35 -3.87 -3.17 -14.80
C ASP A 35 -3.35 -3.28 -13.34
N ALA A 36 -3.37 -4.49 -12.78
CA ALA A 36 -3.11 -4.77 -11.37
C ALA A 36 -4.16 -4.23 -10.38
N THR A 37 -5.32 -3.74 -10.84
CA THR A 37 -6.47 -3.54 -9.95
C THR A 37 -6.92 -4.90 -9.39
N PRO A 38 -7.04 -5.06 -8.05
CA PRO A 38 -7.48 -6.31 -7.47
C PRO A 38 -8.90 -6.68 -7.89
N THR A 39 -9.16 -7.98 -8.02
CA THR A 39 -10.48 -8.55 -8.31
C THR A 39 -10.91 -9.47 -7.19
N ILE A 40 -12.15 -9.33 -6.74
CA ILE A 40 -12.73 -10.14 -5.65
C ILE A 40 -13.68 -11.18 -6.24
N GLU A 41 -13.37 -12.45 -5.96
CA GLU A 41 -14.16 -13.59 -6.43
C GLU A 41 -14.61 -14.45 -5.23
N VAL A 42 -15.79 -15.06 -5.33
CA VAL A 42 -16.25 -16.12 -4.41
C VAL A 42 -16.32 -17.41 -5.21
N ASP A 43 -15.56 -18.42 -4.81
CA ASP A 43 -15.57 -19.70 -5.52
C ASP A 43 -16.75 -20.60 -5.10
N ASN A 44 -16.90 -21.73 -5.79
CA ASN A 44 -17.99 -22.68 -5.56
C ASN A 44 -17.94 -23.36 -4.18
N LEU A 45 -16.80 -23.29 -3.48
CA LEU A 45 -16.64 -23.79 -2.11
C LEU A 45 -16.93 -22.69 -1.07
N GLY A 46 -17.22 -21.47 -1.53
CA GLY A 46 -17.47 -20.31 -0.70
C GLY A 46 -16.20 -19.67 -0.14
N LEU A 47 -15.03 -19.88 -0.76
CA LEU A 47 -13.81 -19.16 -0.41
C LEU A 47 -13.76 -17.82 -1.12
N TYR A 48 -13.31 -16.80 -0.39
CA TYR A 48 -13.01 -15.48 -0.92
C TYR A 48 -11.63 -15.48 -1.54
N ASN A 49 -11.54 -14.97 -2.75
CA ASN A 49 -10.30 -14.84 -3.51
C ASN A 49 -10.01 -13.34 -3.73
N TYR A 50 -8.80 -12.93 -3.38
CA TYR A 50 -8.23 -11.65 -3.73
C TYR A 50 -7.19 -11.90 -4.82
N VAL A 51 -7.49 -11.44 -6.03
CA VAL A 51 -6.71 -11.77 -7.23
C VAL A 51 -6.13 -10.49 -7.79
N ILE A 52 -4.83 -10.50 -8.10
CA ILE A 52 -4.23 -9.43 -8.88
C ILE A 52 -3.63 -9.99 -10.18
N SER A 53 -4.03 -9.37 -11.29
CA SER A 53 -3.52 -9.69 -12.61
C SER A 53 -3.12 -8.43 -13.38
N GLU A 54 -2.06 -8.54 -14.17
CA GLU A 54 -1.57 -7.48 -15.04
C GLU A 54 -1.28 -8.05 -16.43
N ARG A 55 -1.76 -7.39 -17.49
CA ARG A 55 -1.53 -7.77 -18.89
C ARG A 55 -1.88 -9.24 -19.21
N GLY A 56 -2.92 -9.76 -18.56
CA GLY A 56 -3.37 -11.15 -18.74
C GLY A 56 -2.64 -12.19 -17.90
N TYR A 57 -1.71 -11.77 -17.03
CA TYR A 57 -0.97 -12.65 -16.13
C TYR A 57 -1.41 -12.43 -14.68
N GLU A 58 -1.90 -13.49 -14.03
CA GLU A 58 -2.11 -13.49 -12.57
C GLU A 58 -0.75 -13.59 -11.88
N TYR A 59 -0.43 -12.59 -11.06
CA TYR A 59 0.82 -12.58 -10.28
C TYR A 59 0.58 -12.83 -8.78
N GLU A 60 -0.65 -12.60 -8.30
CA GLU A 60 -1.01 -12.84 -6.91
C GLU A 60 -2.43 -13.37 -6.77
N ARG A 61 -2.59 -14.41 -5.95
CA ARG A 61 -3.90 -14.87 -5.45
C ARG A 61 -3.81 -15.24 -3.98
N LYS A 62 -4.62 -14.57 -3.17
CA LYS A 62 -4.83 -14.89 -1.76
C LYS A 62 -6.23 -15.44 -1.57
N LYS A 63 -6.35 -16.47 -0.74
CA LYS A 63 -7.62 -17.17 -0.47
C LYS A 63 -7.90 -17.20 1.02
N THR A 64 -9.15 -17.00 1.40
CA THR A 64 -9.60 -17.12 2.79
C THR A 64 -11.08 -17.49 2.87
N SER A 65 -11.49 -18.16 3.94
CA SER A 65 -12.91 -18.34 4.28
C SER A 65 -13.42 -17.25 5.24
N ASP A 66 -12.54 -16.40 5.77
CA ASP A 66 -12.89 -15.33 6.71
C ASP A 66 -13.21 -14.03 5.96
N LEU A 67 -14.42 -13.52 6.17
CA LEU A 67 -14.86 -12.23 5.62
C LEU A 67 -13.99 -11.07 6.12
N ASN A 68 -13.49 -11.13 7.36
CA ASN A 68 -12.64 -10.07 7.91
C ASN A 68 -11.28 -10.01 7.20
N ASP A 69 -10.73 -11.15 6.79
CA ASP A 69 -9.42 -11.18 6.11
C ASP A 69 -9.53 -10.61 4.70
N ILE A 70 -10.56 -10.96 3.93
CA ILE A 70 -10.73 -10.41 2.58
C ILE A 70 -10.99 -8.90 2.63
N LEU A 71 -11.81 -8.42 3.57
CA LEU A 71 -12.05 -6.99 3.74
C LEU A 71 -10.78 -6.27 4.21
N TYR A 72 -10.01 -6.86 5.12
CA TYR A 72 -8.72 -6.31 5.54
C TYR A 72 -7.77 -6.16 4.35
N TRP A 73 -7.60 -7.18 3.49
CA TRP A 73 -6.71 -7.08 2.32
C TRP A 73 -7.12 -5.99 1.35
N ILE A 74 -8.42 -5.84 1.09
CA ILE A 74 -8.95 -4.75 0.27
C ILE A 74 -8.56 -3.39 0.88
N PHE A 75 -8.83 -3.19 2.17
CA PHE A 75 -8.62 -1.89 2.78
C PHE A 75 -7.15 -1.58 3.09
N VAL A 76 -6.27 -2.57 3.21
CA VAL A 76 -4.82 -2.33 3.24
C VAL A 76 -4.38 -1.69 1.92
N SER A 77 -4.79 -2.23 0.78
CA SER A 77 -4.44 -1.67 -0.54
C SER A 77 -5.04 -0.28 -0.76
N VAL A 78 -6.32 -0.09 -0.43
CA VAL A 78 -7.00 1.21 -0.55
C VAL A 78 -6.34 2.26 0.35
N THR A 79 -6.14 1.95 1.62
CA THR A 79 -5.60 2.94 2.59
C THR A 79 -4.12 3.22 2.36
N PHE A 80 -3.34 2.28 1.83
CA PHE A 80 -1.97 2.54 1.39
C PHE A 80 -1.93 3.67 0.35
N SER A 81 -2.72 3.55 -0.73
CA SER A 81 -2.78 4.57 -1.79
C SER A 81 -3.24 5.93 -1.25
N MET A 82 -4.27 5.95 -0.39
CA MET A 82 -4.74 7.18 0.26
C MET A 82 -3.68 7.80 1.18
N ALA A 83 -2.92 6.97 1.90
CA ALA A 83 -1.87 7.42 2.78
C ALA A 83 -0.66 7.97 2.02
N SER A 84 -0.31 7.38 0.87
CA SER A 84 0.72 7.91 -0.04
C SER A 84 0.32 9.28 -0.58
N ASP A 85 -0.92 9.44 -1.04
CA ASP A 85 -1.44 10.73 -1.50
C ASP A 85 -1.45 11.79 -0.39
N TYR A 86 -1.80 11.38 0.83
CA TYR A 86 -1.76 12.26 2.00
C TYR A 86 -0.32 12.67 2.33
N GLU A 87 0.63 11.74 2.31
CA GLU A 87 2.04 12.02 2.52
C GLU A 87 2.56 13.03 1.50
N LEU A 88 2.30 12.82 0.21
CA LEU A 88 2.76 13.74 -0.85
C LEU A 88 2.26 15.19 -0.63
N LYS A 89 1.04 15.35 -0.12
CA LYS A 89 0.44 16.67 0.16
C LYS A 89 0.94 17.30 1.46
N ASN A 90 1.50 16.51 2.37
CA ASN A 90 1.92 16.94 3.71
C ASN A 90 3.41 16.64 3.96
N ARG A 91 4.18 16.47 2.89
CA ARG A 91 5.56 15.99 2.92
C ARG A 91 6.43 16.91 3.77
N ILE A 92 7.31 16.28 4.55
CA ILE A 92 8.42 16.95 5.22
C ILE A 92 9.69 16.51 4.48
N GLU A 93 10.26 17.41 3.67
CA GLU A 93 11.31 17.09 2.68
C GLU A 93 12.57 16.44 3.26
N GLU A 94 12.82 16.53 4.56
CA GLU A 94 14.00 15.98 5.22
C GLU A 94 13.67 14.78 6.13
N LYS A 95 12.52 14.13 5.90
CA LYS A 95 12.11 12.95 6.66
C LYS A 95 11.68 11.84 5.74
N ASP A 96 11.88 10.61 6.21
CA ASP A 96 11.38 9.41 5.54
C ASP A 96 9.86 9.50 5.40
N CYS A 97 9.38 9.43 4.15
CA CYS A 97 7.96 9.54 3.81
C CYS A 97 7.11 8.49 4.55
N ARG A 98 7.69 7.32 4.85
CA ARG A 98 7.00 6.23 5.56
C ARG A 98 6.52 6.66 6.94
N ARG A 99 7.15 7.66 7.58
CA ARG A 99 6.69 8.17 8.89
C ARG A 99 5.26 8.73 8.83
N ILE A 100 4.97 9.52 7.80
CA ILE A 100 3.63 10.11 7.60
C ILE A 100 2.69 9.08 6.99
N MET A 101 3.16 8.35 5.97
CA MET A 101 2.37 7.37 5.25
C MET A 101 1.87 6.25 6.18
N PHE A 102 2.76 5.59 6.94
CA PHE A 102 2.38 4.50 7.84
C PHE A 102 1.40 4.97 8.92
N SER A 103 1.69 6.12 9.54
CA SER A 103 0.78 6.71 10.54
C SER A 103 -0.62 6.97 9.95
N LYS A 104 -0.69 7.49 8.72
CA LYS A 104 -1.98 7.79 8.09
C LYS A 104 -2.74 6.52 7.70
N GLN A 105 -2.05 5.52 7.18
CA GLN A 105 -2.66 4.23 6.82
C GLN A 105 -3.23 3.52 8.06
N GLU A 106 -2.48 3.49 9.17
CA GLU A 106 -2.95 2.95 10.45
C GLU A 106 -4.19 3.67 10.97
N GLU A 107 -4.20 5.01 10.91
CA GLU A 107 -5.36 5.84 11.29
C GLU A 107 -6.61 5.48 10.47
N LEU A 108 -6.48 5.41 9.14
CA LEU A 108 -7.57 5.07 8.23
C LEU A 108 -8.14 3.68 8.50
N LEU A 109 -7.26 2.68 8.66
CA LEU A 109 -7.69 1.33 9.05
C LEU A 109 -8.35 1.31 10.43
N GLY A 110 -7.87 2.12 11.37
CA GLY A 110 -8.42 2.25 12.71
C GLY A 110 -9.80 2.87 12.77
N PHE A 111 -10.17 3.71 11.79
CA PHE A 111 -11.55 4.19 11.64
C PHE A 111 -12.50 3.08 11.17
N LEU A 112 -12.01 2.13 10.39
CA LEU A 112 -12.80 0.99 9.92
C LEU A 112 -12.89 -0.11 10.98
N ASN A 113 -11.75 -0.48 11.58
CA ASN A 113 -11.63 -1.56 12.54
C ASN A 113 -10.31 -1.45 13.34
N LYS A 114 -10.39 -1.36 14.68
CA LYS A 114 -9.22 -1.26 15.57
C LYS A 114 -8.27 -2.47 15.52
N ASN A 115 -8.78 -3.64 15.18
CA ASN A 115 -7.93 -4.81 14.99
C ASN A 115 -7.11 -4.70 13.70
N TRP A 116 -7.63 -4.04 12.65
CA TRP A 116 -6.90 -3.81 11.41
C TRP A 116 -5.78 -2.79 11.60
N GLU A 117 -6.03 -1.70 12.33
CA GLU A 117 -4.98 -0.76 12.76
C GLU A 117 -3.84 -1.49 13.49
N THR A 118 -4.18 -2.34 14.46
CA THR A 118 -3.19 -3.09 15.24
C THR A 118 -2.42 -4.07 14.37
N LYS A 119 -3.09 -4.73 13.42
CA LYS A 119 -2.47 -5.68 12.48
C LYS A 119 -1.49 -4.95 11.56
N GLU A 120 -1.90 -3.82 10.98
CA GLU A 120 -1.06 -3.03 10.07
C GLU A 120 0.15 -2.41 10.78
N ARG A 121 -0.04 -1.87 11.99
CA ARG A 121 1.07 -1.35 12.79
C ARG A 121 2.15 -2.39 13.03
N LYS A 122 1.76 -3.65 13.28
CA LYS A 122 2.72 -4.75 13.46
C LYS A 122 3.46 -5.06 12.17
N GLU A 123 2.79 -5.00 11.02
CA GLU A 123 3.42 -5.16 9.71
C GLU A 123 4.44 -4.04 9.45
N HIS A 124 4.05 -2.78 9.66
CA HIS A 124 4.98 -1.64 9.56
C HIS A 124 6.18 -1.79 10.51
N GLN A 125 5.96 -2.17 11.76
CA GLN A 125 7.05 -2.44 12.71
C GLN A 125 7.98 -3.53 12.21
N SER A 126 7.44 -4.63 11.65
CA SER A 126 8.22 -5.72 11.07
C SER A 126 9.10 -5.25 9.90
N ILE A 127 8.54 -4.43 9.00
CA ILE A 127 9.29 -3.81 7.89
C ILE A 127 10.45 -2.96 8.44
N LEU A 128 10.19 -2.16 9.48
CA LEU A 128 11.15 -1.25 10.08
C LEU A 128 12.27 -1.95 10.87
N VAL A 129 12.12 -3.24 11.24
CA VAL A 129 13.20 -4.02 11.84
C VAL A 129 14.37 -4.18 10.87
N ASN A 130 14.08 -4.49 9.60
CA ASN A 130 15.10 -4.71 8.58
C ASN A 130 15.36 -3.48 7.71
N ASN A 131 14.42 -2.54 7.67
CA ASN A 131 14.52 -1.31 6.90
C ASN A 131 14.12 -0.12 7.77
N PRO A 132 14.95 0.28 8.77
CA PRO A 132 14.68 1.41 9.63
C PRO A 132 14.36 2.68 8.83
N PHE A 133 13.72 3.66 9.48
CA PHE A 133 13.52 4.96 8.85
C PHE A 133 14.85 5.58 8.46
N ASP A 134 14.91 6.13 7.25
CA ASP A 134 16.09 6.81 6.75
C ASP A 134 15.71 8.21 6.25
N ASP A 135 15.86 9.18 7.13
CA ASP A 135 15.56 10.59 6.87
C ASP A 135 16.54 11.21 5.84
N LEU A 136 17.68 10.55 5.57
CA LEU A 136 18.67 11.00 4.59
C LEU A 136 18.42 10.41 3.20
N SER A 137 17.53 9.43 3.05
CA SER A 137 17.22 8.77 1.78
C SER A 137 16.79 9.77 0.68
N ILE A 138 16.00 10.77 1.04
CA ILE A 138 15.55 11.81 0.12
C ILE A 138 16.66 12.81 -0.24
N LEU A 139 17.53 13.15 0.72
CA LEU A 139 18.71 13.98 0.46
C LEU A 139 19.68 13.27 -0.49
N ARG A 140 19.84 11.94 -0.34
CA ARG A 140 20.56 11.10 -1.31
C ARG A 140 19.91 11.15 -2.68
N ALA A 141 18.59 10.91 -2.77
CA ALA A 141 17.89 10.90 -4.05
C ALA A 141 18.03 12.24 -4.81
N THR A 142 17.84 13.37 -4.12
CA THR A 142 18.03 14.71 -4.69
C THR A 142 19.46 14.92 -5.17
N TYR A 143 20.45 14.59 -4.33
CA TYR A 143 21.85 14.75 -4.70
C TYR A 143 22.28 13.82 -5.84
N CYS A 144 21.76 12.60 -5.90
CA CYS A 144 21.95 11.71 -7.05
C CYS A 144 21.42 12.35 -8.33
N GLY A 145 20.24 12.98 -8.28
CA GLY A 145 19.69 13.75 -9.40
C GLY A 145 20.61 14.88 -9.86
N GLU A 146 21.17 15.66 -8.93
CA GLU A 146 22.14 16.71 -9.24
C GLU A 146 23.43 16.18 -9.88
N LEU A 147 23.94 15.04 -9.41
CA LEU A 147 25.15 14.42 -9.96
C LEU A 147 24.92 13.81 -11.34
N ARG A 148 23.74 13.21 -11.59
CA ARG A 148 23.33 12.76 -12.94
C ARG A 148 23.30 13.92 -13.93
N ALA A 149 22.74 15.06 -13.53
CA ALA A 149 22.71 16.26 -14.37
C ALA A 149 24.12 16.79 -14.71
N LYS A 150 25.13 16.46 -13.91
CA LYS A 150 26.55 16.78 -14.15
C LYS A 150 27.27 15.72 -14.98
N GLY A 151 26.58 14.66 -15.41
CA GLY A 151 27.12 13.62 -16.28
C GLY A 151 28.01 12.58 -15.58
N LEU A 152 27.91 12.43 -14.25
CA LEU A 152 28.64 11.39 -13.52
C LEU A 152 28.03 10.01 -13.81
N SER A 153 28.84 8.96 -13.72
CA SER A 153 28.36 7.58 -13.80
C SER A 153 27.61 7.16 -12.53
N GLU A 154 26.66 6.22 -12.63
CA GLU A 154 25.87 5.75 -11.47
C GLU A 154 26.76 5.22 -10.34
N SER A 155 27.88 4.56 -10.67
CA SER A 155 28.83 4.08 -9.66
C SER A 155 29.49 5.21 -8.88
N GLU A 156 29.83 6.33 -9.53
CA GLU A 156 30.39 7.51 -8.86
C GLU A 156 29.33 8.27 -8.07
N ILE A 157 28.11 8.31 -8.60
CA ILE A 157 26.95 8.94 -7.96
C ILE A 157 26.65 8.26 -6.64
N ASP A 158 26.48 6.92 -6.64
CA ASP A 158 26.19 6.15 -5.45
C ASP A 158 27.27 6.37 -4.39
N LYS A 159 28.54 6.20 -4.77
CA LYS A 159 29.66 6.42 -3.85
C LYS A 159 29.60 7.81 -3.20
N LYS A 160 29.43 8.88 -4.01
CA LYS A 160 29.38 10.26 -3.50
C LYS A 160 28.14 10.53 -2.65
N ALA A 161 27.00 9.93 -3.00
CA ALA A 161 25.76 10.13 -2.26
C ALA A 161 25.82 9.50 -0.87
N PHE A 162 26.31 8.25 -0.78
CA PHE A 162 26.47 7.56 0.50
C PHE A 162 27.67 8.06 1.31
N GLU A 163 28.71 8.63 0.69
CA GLU A 163 29.76 9.37 1.40
C GLU A 163 29.23 10.66 2.05
N LYS A 164 28.34 11.39 1.35
CA LYS A 164 27.79 12.66 1.84
C LYS A 164 26.64 12.47 2.84
N TYR A 165 25.82 11.45 2.62
CA TYR A 165 24.62 11.15 3.39
C TYR A 165 24.58 9.65 3.71
N PRO A 166 25.36 9.18 4.70
CA PRO A 166 25.48 7.76 5.00
C PRO A 166 24.15 7.13 5.44
N GLU A 167 24.03 5.82 5.28
CA GLU A 167 22.95 5.04 5.90
C GLU A 167 23.11 5.09 7.44
N GLN A 168 21.98 4.98 8.15
CA GLN A 168 21.93 4.98 9.61
C GLN A 168 22.22 3.60 10.20
#